data_AF-A0A4Y2GN02-F1
#
_entry.id   AF-A0A4Y2GN02-F1
#
_cell.length_a   1.000
_cell.length_b   1.000
_cell.length_c   1.000
_cell.angle_alpha   90.00
_cell.angle_beta   90.00
_cell.angle_gamma   90.00
#
_symmetry.space_group_name_H-M   'P 1'
#
loop_
_entity.id
_entity.type
_entity.pdbx_description
1 polymer ?
#
loop_
_entity_poly.entity_id
_entity_poly.type
_entity_poly.pdbx_seq_one_letter_code
_entity_poly.pdbx_strand_id
1 'polypeptide(L)' 'VRRKSKAYKKLHEGDLILSVNDHSCKNLTYDQVMEIADKGGTDLTLEVLRYVSIF' A
#
# COMPACT_ATOMS: atom_id res chain seq x y z
N VAL A 1 -16.70 -2.98 -6.87
CA VAL A 1 -16.58 -3.36 -5.43
C VAL A 1 -15.16 -3.82 -5.18
N ARG A 2 -14.39 -3.13 -4.33
CA ARG A 2 -13.03 -3.54 -3.94
C ARG A 2 -13.11 -4.75 -3.01
N ARG A 3 -12.41 -5.84 -3.33
CA ARG A 3 -12.30 -7.02 -2.47
C ARG A 3 -11.02 -6.96 -1.67
N LYS A 4 -11.09 -7.32 -0.39
CA LYS A 4 -9.89 -7.46 0.46
C LYS A 4 -9.06 -8.65 -0.05
N SER A 5 -7.79 -8.42 -0.34
CA SER A 5 -6.85 -9.52 -0.67
C SER A 5 -6.65 -10.41 0.55
N LYS A 6 -6.25 -11.68 0.40
CA LYS A 6 -5.99 -12.58 1.55
C LYS A 6 -4.92 -12.03 2.52
N ALA A 7 -4.07 -11.12 2.04
CA ALA A 7 -3.01 -10.48 2.82
C ALA A 7 -3.47 -9.22 3.57
N TYR A 8 -4.74 -8.81 3.51
CA TYR A 8 -5.22 -7.56 4.14
C TYR A 8 -4.98 -7.47 5.65
N LYS A 9 -4.82 -8.61 6.33
CA LYS A 9 -4.51 -8.67 7.77
C LYS A 9 -3.03 -8.50 8.10
N LYS A 10 -2.16 -8.37 7.08
CA LYS A 10 -0.72 -8.15 7.29
C LYS A 10 -0.36 -6.69 7.45
N LEU A 11 -1.22 -5.76 7.02
CA LEU A 11 -1.08 -4.33 7.26
C LEU A 11 -1.63 -4.01 8.65
N HIS A 12 -0.89 -3.19 9.39
CA HIS A 12 -1.33 -2.65 10.68
C HIS A 12 -1.63 -1.16 10.55
N GLU A 13 -2.53 -0.67 11.39
CA GLU A 13 -2.71 0.78 11.54
C GLU A 13 -1.39 1.42 11.95
N GLY A 14 -1.00 2.49 11.25
CA GLY A 14 0.30 3.17 11.43
C GLY A 14 1.41 2.71 10.48
N ASP A 15 1.24 1.61 9.73
CA ASP A 15 2.16 1.28 8.63
C ASP A 15 2.13 2.39 7.57
N LEU A 16 3.30 2.86 7.14
CA LEU A 16 3.44 3.86 6.08
C LEU A 16 3.74 3.18 4.74
N ILE A 17 2.91 3.41 3.72
CA ILE A 17 3.14 2.88 2.37
C ILE A 17 4.23 3.71 1.68
N LEU A 18 5.30 3.04 1.24
CA LEU A 18 6.43 3.64 0.53
C LEU A 18 6.30 3.49 -0.99
N SER A 19 5.79 2.35 -1.46
CA SER A 19 5.59 2.06 -2.88
C SER A 19 4.39 1.15 -3.13
N VAL A 20 3.80 1.28 -4.32
CA VAL A 20 2.70 0.46 -4.84
C VAL A 20 3.09 -0.08 -6.20
N ASN A 21 3.10 -1.40 -6.37
CA ASN A 21 3.47 -2.07 -7.62
C ASN A 21 4.78 -1.51 -8.21
N ASP A 22 5.81 -1.41 -7.38
CA ASP A 22 7.15 -0.89 -7.70
C ASP A 22 7.21 0.62 -8.02
N HIS A 23 6.11 1.36 -7.89
CA HIS A 23 6.08 2.82 -7.99
C HIS A 23 6.18 3.48 -6.62
N SER A 24 7.19 4.33 -6.42
CA SER A 24 7.33 5.12 -5.18
C SER A 24 6.15 6.05 -4.98
N CYS A 25 5.63 6.10 -3.76
CA CYS A 25 4.55 7.02 -3.34
C CYS A 25 5.07 8.42 -3.00
N LYS A 26 6.37 8.67 -3.08
CA LYS A 26 6.96 9.97 -2.72
C LYS A 26 6.43 11.07 -3.66
N ASN A 27 5.94 12.16 -3.07
CA ASN A 27 5.37 13.32 -3.77
C ASN A 27 4.13 13.00 -4.64
N LEU A 28 3.43 11.88 -4.37
CA LEU A 28 2.16 11.56 -5.01
C LEU A 28 0.99 11.96 -4.11
N THR A 29 -0.11 12.39 -4.75
CA THR A 29 -1.38 12.55 -4.04
C THR A 29 -2.02 11.18 -3.81
N TYR A 30 -2.98 11.13 -2.89
CA TYR A 30 -3.79 9.93 -2.67
C TYR A 30 -4.39 9.40 -3.98
N ASP A 31 -5.01 10.27 -4.77
CA ASP A 31 -5.67 9.87 -6.02
C ASP A 31 -4.70 9.25 -7.03
N GLN A 32 -3.49 9.80 -7.14
CA GLN A 32 -2.44 9.26 -8.00
C GLN A 32 -1.97 7.87 -7.54
N VAL A 33 -1.81 7.67 -6.23
CA VAL A 33 -1.46 6.36 -5.67
C VAL A 33 -2.57 5.35 -5.93
N MET A 34 -3.83 5.75 -5.78
CA MET A 34 -4.98 4.89 -6.04
C MET A 34 -5.12 4.54 -7.52
N GLU A 35 -4.79 5.46 -8.42
CA GLU A 35 -4.76 5.18 -9.86
C GLU A 35 -3.72 4.12 -10.20
N ILE A 36 -2.53 4.17 -9.59
CA ILE A 36 -1.49 3.13 -9.75
C ILE A 36 -2.00 1.78 -9.23
N ALA A 37 -2.63 1.77 -8.05
CA ALA A 37 -3.18 0.55 -7.45
C ALA A 37 -4.28 -0.07 -8.32
N ASP A 38 -5.19 0.75 -8.86
CA ASP A 38 -6.30 0.29 -9.69
C ASP A 38 -5.82 -0.18 -11.09
N LYS A 39 -4.73 0.39 -11.63
CA LYS A 39 -4.12 -0.06 -12.89
C LYS A 39 -3.35 -1.38 -12.78
N GLY A 40 -2.96 -1.79 -11.57
CA GLY A 40 -2.17 -3.01 -11.32
C GLY A 40 -2.87 -4.34 -11.61
N GLY A 41 -4.17 -4.33 -11.94
CA GLY A 41 -4.93 -5.54 -12.25
C GLY A 41 -5.28 -6.34 -10.98
N THR A 42 -4.97 -7.64 -10.98
CA THR A 42 -5.35 -8.56 -9.88
C THR A 42 -4.36 -8.59 -8.72
N ASP A 43 -3.12 -8.20 -8.96
CA ASP A 43 -2.04 -8.27 -7.98
C ASP A 43 -1.67 -6.87 -7.49
N LEU A 44 -1.49 -6.76 -6.18
CA LEU A 44 -1.12 -5.52 -5.50
C LEU A 44 0.05 -5.80 -4.57
N THR A 45 1.20 -5.23 -4.89
CA THR A 45 2.41 -5.28 -4.07
C THR A 45 2.57 -3.94 -3.37
N LEU A 46 2.76 -3.98 -2.05
CA LEU A 46 3.00 -2.80 -1.23
C LEU A 46 4.33 -2.95 -0.51
N GLU A 47 5.17 -1.94 -0.60
CA GLU A 47 6.30 -1.78 0.31
C GLU A 47 5.86 -0.87 1.46
N VAL A 48 6.07 -1.31 2.69
CA VAL A 48 5.63 -0.58 3.87
C VAL A 48 6.74 -0.41 4.88
N LEU A 49 6.80 0.78 5.48
CA LEU A 49 7.59 1.06 6.66
C LEU A 49 6.73 0.83 7.90
N ARG A 50 7.16 -0.13 8.74
CA ARG A 50 6.53 -0.41 10.02
C ARG A 50 7.37 0.11 11.17
N TYR A 51 6.81 1.03 11.94
CA TYR A 51 7.41 1.43 13.21
C TYR A 51 7.06 0.40 14.28
N VAL A 52 8.03 -0.42 14.68
CA VAL A 52 7.87 -1.30 15.82
C VAL A 52 8.08 -0.45 17.07
N SER A 53 7.00 -0.16 17.80
CA SER A 53 7.11 0.42 19.14
C SER A 53 7.79 -0.61 20.04
N ILE A 54 8.99 -0.28 20.48
CA ILE A 54 9.74 -1.03 21.49
C ILE A 54 9.42 -0.36 22.83
N PHE A 55 8.33 -0.78 23.46
CA PHE A 55 7.98 -0.43 24.83
C PHE A 55 7.74 -1.70 25.63
#